data_AF-A0A7C8KL68-F1
#
_entry.id   AF-A0A7C8KL68-F1
#
_cell.length_a   1.000
_cell.length_b   1.000
_cell.length_c   1.000
_cell.angle_alpha   90.00
_cell.angle_beta   90.00
_cell.angle_gamma   90.00
#
_symmetry.space_group_name_H-M   'P 1'
#
loop_
_entity.id
_entity.type
_entity.pdbx_description
1 polymer ?
#
loop_
_entity_poly.entity_id
_entity_poly.type
_entity_poly.pdbx_seq_one_letter_code
_entity_poly.pdbx_strand_id
1 'polypeptide(L)'
;MKIFTLTGLCAAILPFTTVSAGVITPHWPSEYKELWMGTYKYENDQFSGEVWTKQMNCGPVSQPLIEVFWAKGEEWQETPLNAKRSWYDSRGNVWYTFFGSAPGATQFYVKLTCLDRVLYDPGNFVNHKIQRD
;
A
#
# COMPACT_ATOMS: atom_id res chain seq x y z
N MET A 1 -18.88 43.61 50.95
CA MET A 1 -19.05 42.14 50.90
C MET A 1 -18.50 41.67 49.56
N LYS A 2 -17.48 40.81 49.55
CA LYS A 2 -16.71 40.43 48.34
C LYS A 2 -17.50 39.43 47.49
N ILE A 3 -17.63 39.69 46.20
CA ILE A 3 -18.18 38.76 45.21
C ILE A 3 -17.00 38.18 44.41
N PHE A 4 -16.88 36.86 44.44
CA PHE A 4 -15.95 36.09 43.63
C PHE A 4 -16.36 36.13 42.16
N THR A 5 -15.39 36.25 41.25
CA THR A 5 -15.60 35.94 39.84
C THR A 5 -14.42 35.11 39.34
N LEU A 6 -14.63 33.78 39.29
CA LEU A 6 -13.88 32.86 38.45
C LEU A 6 -14.37 33.04 37.00
N THR A 7 -13.45 33.07 36.03
CA THR A 7 -13.66 32.71 34.61
C THR A 7 -12.33 32.96 33.89
N GLY A 8 -11.74 32.10 33.06
CA GLY A 8 -12.03 30.73 32.66
C GLY A 8 -10.84 30.30 31.78
N LEU A 9 -10.24 29.14 32.02
CA LEU A 9 -9.23 28.58 31.11
C LEU A 9 -9.94 28.12 29.84
N CYS A 10 -9.61 28.76 28.72
CA CYS A 10 -10.01 28.30 27.40
C CYS A 10 -9.13 27.10 27.04
N ALA A 11 -9.63 25.88 27.29
CA ALA A 11 -9.01 24.67 26.79
C ALA A 11 -9.28 24.59 25.28
N ALA A 12 -8.25 24.86 24.47
CA ALA A 12 -8.30 24.63 23.04
C ALA A 12 -8.35 23.12 22.78
N ILE A 13 -9.55 22.60 22.55
CA ILE A 13 -9.74 21.24 22.03
C ILE A 13 -9.37 21.32 20.55
N LEU A 14 -8.16 20.91 20.20
CA LEU A 14 -7.82 20.66 18.80
C LEU A 14 -8.69 19.50 18.31
N PRO A 15 -9.44 19.66 17.20
CA PRO A 15 -10.10 18.53 16.58
C PRO A 15 -9.02 17.60 16.05
N PHE A 16 -8.79 16.47 16.72
CA PHE A 16 -8.18 15.32 16.09
C PHE A 16 -9.17 14.83 15.04
N THR A 17 -9.06 15.35 13.81
CA THR A 17 -9.74 14.77 12.66
C THR A 17 -9.17 13.38 12.49
N THR A 18 -9.96 12.40 12.92
CA THR A 18 -9.63 11.00 12.78
C THR A 18 -9.88 10.66 11.31
N VAL A 19 -8.81 10.74 10.50
CA VAL A 19 -8.83 10.36 9.09
C VAL A 19 -9.21 8.89 9.01
N SER A 20 -10.43 8.61 8.55
CA SER A 20 -10.89 7.23 8.32
C SER A 20 -10.35 6.76 6.99
N ALA A 21 -9.23 6.04 7.00
CA ALA A 21 -8.58 5.53 5.79
C ALA A 21 -9.49 4.67 4.89
N GLY A 22 -9.64 5.10 3.64
CA GLY A 22 -10.27 4.34 2.56
C GLY A 22 -9.45 3.12 2.16
N VAL A 23 -10.09 1.94 2.22
CA VAL A 23 -9.59 0.73 1.56
C VAL A 23 -9.93 0.84 0.08
N ILE A 24 -8.92 0.67 -0.79
CA ILE A 24 -9.12 0.63 -2.23
C ILE A 24 -9.03 -0.82 -2.70
N THR A 25 -10.05 -1.26 -3.44
CA THR A 25 -10.08 -2.56 -4.11
C THR A 25 -10.06 -2.36 -5.62
N PRO A 26 -8.92 -2.56 -6.29
CA PRO A 26 -8.83 -2.53 -7.75
C PRO A 26 -9.74 -3.58 -8.39
N HIS A 27 -10.15 -3.35 -9.64
CA HIS A 27 -10.85 -4.37 -10.41
C HIS A 27 -9.95 -5.60 -10.62
N TRP A 28 -10.54 -6.80 -10.57
CA TRP A 28 -9.82 -8.05 -10.79
C TRP A 28 -8.98 -8.03 -12.07
N PRO A 29 -7.79 -8.65 -12.08
CA PRO A 29 -6.95 -8.70 -13.26
C PRO A 29 -7.64 -9.46 -14.40
N SER A 30 -7.36 -9.03 -15.63
CA SER A 30 -7.68 -9.84 -16.81
C SER A 30 -6.86 -11.13 -16.79
N GLU A 31 -7.33 -12.14 -17.53
CA GLU A 31 -6.65 -13.44 -17.64
C GLU A 31 -5.21 -13.36 -18.17
N TYR A 32 -4.84 -12.26 -18.84
CA TYR A 32 -3.52 -12.04 -19.41
C TYR A 32 -2.53 -11.44 -18.41
N LYS A 33 -2.99 -10.83 -17.32
CA LYS A 33 -2.10 -10.26 -16.30
C LYS A 33 -1.43 -11.37 -15.48
N GLU A 34 -0.18 -11.13 -15.12
CA GLU A 34 0.66 -12.04 -14.33
C GLU A 34 1.06 -11.48 -12.98
N LEU A 35 0.98 -10.17 -12.83
CA LEU A 35 1.17 -9.40 -11.61
C LEU A 35 0.00 -8.43 -11.51
N TRP A 36 -0.62 -8.36 -10.34
CA TRP A 36 -1.73 -7.45 -10.09
C TRP A 36 -1.70 -6.92 -8.67
N MET A 37 -1.88 -5.61 -8.55
CA MET A 37 -2.11 -4.98 -7.26
C MET A 37 -3.56 -5.22 -6.81
N GLY A 38 -3.73 -5.88 -5.68
CA GLY A 38 -5.02 -6.13 -5.06
C GLY A 38 -5.43 -5.04 -4.10
N THR A 39 -6.20 -5.43 -3.07
CA THR A 39 -6.70 -4.48 -2.08
C THR A 39 -5.54 -3.80 -1.34
N TYR A 40 -5.63 -2.50 -1.13
CA TYR A 40 -4.67 -1.75 -0.31
C TYR A 40 -5.32 -0.70 0.56
N LYS A 41 -4.56 -0.31 1.59
CA LYS A 41 -4.97 0.66 2.59
C LYS A 41 -3.77 1.51 2.99
N TYR A 42 -4.01 2.81 3.14
CA TYR A 42 -3.04 3.75 3.69
C TYR A 42 -3.64 4.45 4.91
N GLU A 43 -3.03 4.28 6.08
CA GLU A 43 -3.53 4.86 7.32
C GLU A 43 -2.37 5.18 8.27
N ASN A 44 -2.37 6.37 8.89
CA ASN A 44 -1.37 6.77 9.89
C ASN A 44 0.08 6.55 9.41
N ASP A 45 0.37 6.95 8.17
CA ASP A 45 1.67 6.76 7.50
C ASP A 45 2.12 5.29 7.37
N GLN A 46 1.19 4.36 7.51
CA GLN A 46 1.38 2.95 7.22
C GLN A 46 0.67 2.59 5.91
N PHE A 47 1.40 1.91 5.04
CA PHE A 47 0.88 1.41 3.78
C PHE A 47 0.86 -0.11 3.80
N SER A 48 -0.28 -0.68 3.45
CA SER A 48 -0.48 -2.13 3.42
C SER A 48 -1.34 -2.55 2.25
N GLY A 49 -1.21 -3.81 1.87
CA GLY A 49 -2.03 -4.35 0.81
C GLY A 49 -1.61 -5.75 0.39
N GLU A 50 -2.34 -6.23 -0.60
CA GLU A 50 -2.18 -7.56 -1.18
C GLU A 50 -1.76 -7.47 -2.65
N VAL A 51 -0.83 -8.31 -3.06
CA VAL A 51 -0.36 -8.44 -4.43
C VAL A 51 -0.65 -9.86 -4.90
N TRP A 52 -1.32 -9.99 -6.03
CA TRP A 52 -1.57 -11.26 -6.68
C TRP A 52 -0.54 -11.50 -7.77
N THR A 53 -0.10 -12.76 -7.91
CA THR A 53 0.71 -13.20 -9.04
C THR A 53 0.18 -14.51 -9.56
N LYS A 54 0.26 -14.73 -10.87
CA LYS A 54 0.18 -16.10 -11.39
C LYS A 54 1.26 -16.96 -10.75
N GLN A 55 1.03 -18.27 -10.71
CA GLN A 55 2.07 -19.20 -10.29
C GLN A 55 3.27 -19.07 -11.24
N MET A 56 4.44 -18.77 -10.68
CA MET A 56 5.68 -18.61 -11.43
C MET A 56 6.74 -19.56 -10.89
N ASN A 57 7.56 -20.10 -11.79
CA ASN A 57 8.74 -20.86 -11.44
C ASN A 57 9.97 -19.94 -11.51
N CYS A 58 10.48 -19.50 -10.35
CA CYS A 58 11.67 -18.65 -10.24
C CYS A 58 12.95 -19.46 -9.98
N GLY A 59 12.96 -20.73 -10.41
CA GLY A 59 14.11 -21.62 -10.25
C GLY A 59 14.45 -21.88 -8.78
N PRO A 60 15.74 -21.95 -8.40
CA PRO A 60 16.16 -22.24 -7.02
C PRO A 60 15.81 -21.09 -6.05
N VAL A 61 15.50 -19.89 -6.56
CA VAL A 61 14.95 -18.79 -5.78
C VAL A 61 13.46 -19.11 -5.60
N SER A 62 13.13 -19.79 -4.50
CA SER A 62 11.82 -20.44 -4.31
C SER A 62 10.60 -19.51 -4.38
N GLN A 63 10.80 -18.19 -4.41
CA GLN A 63 9.74 -17.19 -4.57
C GLN A 63 10.22 -15.99 -5.40
N PRO A 64 9.34 -15.34 -6.18
CA PRO A 64 9.63 -14.05 -6.77
C PRO A 64 9.87 -12.99 -5.68
N LEU A 65 10.74 -12.02 -5.97
CA LEU A 65 10.89 -10.80 -5.16
C LEU A 65 9.82 -9.80 -5.61
N ILE A 66 8.98 -9.37 -4.67
CA ILE A 66 7.92 -8.40 -4.92
C ILE A 66 8.17 -7.15 -4.09
N GLU A 67 8.33 -6.03 -4.79
CA GLU A 67 8.73 -4.74 -4.26
C GLU A 67 7.62 -3.72 -4.57
N VAL A 68 7.18 -2.99 -3.55
CA VAL A 68 6.23 -1.89 -3.68
C VAL A 68 7.00 -0.59 -3.53
N PHE A 69 7.22 0.07 -4.66
CA PHE A 69 7.85 1.38 -4.71
C PHE A 69 6.78 2.44 -4.57
N TRP A 70 7.05 3.46 -3.78
CA TRP A 70 6.12 4.55 -3.52
C TRP A 70 6.81 5.90 -3.64
N ALA A 71 6.01 6.95 -3.84
CA ALA A 71 6.47 8.33 -3.91
C ALA A 71 5.65 9.24 -3.01
N LYS A 72 6.31 10.29 -2.50
CA LYS A 72 5.70 11.43 -1.82
C LYS A 72 5.60 12.58 -2.82
N GLY A 73 4.42 12.79 -3.38
CA GLY A 73 4.30 13.59 -4.61
C GLY A 73 5.07 12.92 -5.74
N GLU A 74 6.05 13.62 -6.31
CA GLU A 74 6.92 13.12 -7.38
C GLU A 74 8.24 12.52 -6.86
N GLU A 75 8.49 12.58 -5.55
CA GLU A 75 9.72 12.08 -4.95
C GLU A 75 9.64 10.58 -4.65
N TRP A 76 10.24 9.77 -5.52
CA TRP A 76 10.33 8.32 -5.37
C TRP A 76 11.32 7.93 -4.27
N GLN A 77 10.90 6.98 -3.46
CA GLN A 77 11.71 6.50 -2.35
C GLN A 77 12.62 5.36 -2.82
N GLU A 78 13.87 5.35 -2.35
CA GLU A 78 14.87 4.36 -2.76
C GLU A 78 14.60 2.96 -2.18
N THR A 79 13.97 2.90 -1.00
CA THR A 79 13.69 1.65 -0.30
C THR A 79 12.23 1.24 -0.49
N PRO A 80 11.95 0.16 -1.23
CA PRO A 80 10.58 -0.34 -1.40
C PRO A 80 10.09 -1.10 -0.17
N LEU A 81 8.77 -1.29 -0.10
CA LEU A 81 8.18 -2.27 0.82
C LEU A 81 8.22 -3.66 0.18
N ASN A 82 8.81 -4.62 0.87
CA ASN A 82 8.90 -5.99 0.37
C ASN A 82 7.66 -6.80 0.77
N ALA A 83 6.94 -7.31 -0.23
CA ALA A 83 5.82 -8.21 0.03
C ALA A 83 6.32 -9.62 0.39
N LYS A 84 5.55 -10.31 1.24
CA LYS A 84 5.82 -11.69 1.67
C LYS A 84 4.67 -12.57 1.26
N ARG A 85 4.97 -13.83 0.90
CA ARG A 85 3.95 -14.80 0.52
C ARG A 85 2.95 -14.98 1.67
N SER A 86 1.68 -14.96 1.33
CA SER A 86 0.57 -15.06 2.26
C SER A 86 -0.23 -16.34 2.02
N TRP A 87 -1.00 -16.41 0.93
CA TRP A 87 -1.90 -17.52 0.64
C TRP A 87 -2.00 -17.83 -0.87
N TYR A 88 -2.73 -18.88 -1.24
CA TYR A 88 -2.97 -19.24 -2.65
C TYR A 88 -4.47 -19.29 -2.93
N ASP A 89 -4.88 -18.80 -4.11
CA ASP A 89 -6.25 -18.96 -4.55
C ASP A 89 -6.55 -20.40 -5.02
N SER A 90 -7.83 -20.69 -5.29
CA SER A 90 -8.28 -22.01 -5.76
C SER A 90 -7.72 -22.42 -7.12
N ARG A 91 -7.08 -21.50 -7.84
CA ARG A 91 -6.42 -21.73 -9.13
C ARG A 91 -4.89 -21.89 -8.97
N GLY A 92 -4.38 -21.85 -7.75
CA GLY A 92 -2.94 -21.98 -7.45
C GLY A 92 -2.15 -20.68 -7.63
N ASN A 93 -2.80 -19.55 -7.91
CA ASN A 93 -2.11 -18.27 -7.97
C ASN A 93 -1.77 -17.81 -6.55
N VAL A 94 -0.71 -17.02 -6.44
CA VAL A 94 -0.10 -16.69 -5.16
C VAL A 94 -0.45 -15.27 -4.76
N TRP A 95 -0.84 -15.09 -3.51
CA TRP A 95 -1.05 -13.80 -2.88
C TRP A 95 0.09 -13.48 -1.93
N TYR A 96 0.51 -12.23 -1.96
CA TYR A 96 1.55 -11.68 -1.10
C TYR A 96 1.00 -10.49 -0.35
N THR A 97 1.40 -10.32 0.90
CA THR A 97 1.02 -9.17 1.72
C THR A 97 2.25 -8.30 1.96
N PHE A 98 2.06 -6.99 1.95
CA PHE A 98 3.05 -6.04 2.45
C PHE A 98 2.42 -5.15 3.51
N PHE A 99 3.28 -4.68 4.40
CA PHE A 99 2.95 -3.68 5.41
C PHE A 99 4.24 -2.93 5.74
N GLY A 100 4.18 -1.61 5.82
CA GLY A 100 5.29 -0.83 6.32
C GLY A 100 5.02 0.66 6.32
N SER A 101 5.96 1.39 6.89
CA SER A 101 5.89 2.84 6.92
C SER A 101 6.11 3.42 5.53
N ALA A 102 5.23 4.32 5.10
CA ALA A 102 5.36 5.05 3.85
C ALA A 102 4.93 6.52 4.04
N PRO A 103 5.64 7.32 4.85
CA PRO A 103 5.14 8.62 5.28
C PRO A 103 4.87 9.60 4.14
N GLY A 104 3.63 10.09 4.08
CA GLY A 104 3.17 10.99 3.03
C GLY A 104 3.06 10.35 1.63
N ALA A 105 2.96 9.03 1.52
CA ALA A 105 2.83 8.38 0.21
C ALA A 105 1.58 8.86 -0.55
N THR A 106 1.75 9.14 -1.84
CA THR A 106 0.68 9.62 -2.72
C THR A 106 0.46 8.71 -3.93
N GLN A 107 1.49 8.00 -4.36
CA GLN A 107 1.43 7.08 -5.48
C GLN A 107 2.42 5.94 -5.32
N PHE A 108 2.16 4.82 -6.00
CA PHE A 108 3.01 3.65 -5.95
C PHE A 108 2.88 2.78 -7.21
N TYR A 109 3.85 1.90 -7.41
CA TYR A 109 3.75 0.78 -8.35
C TYR A 109 4.32 -0.49 -7.72
N VAL A 110 3.95 -1.63 -8.29
CA VAL A 110 4.47 -2.93 -7.87
C VAL A 110 5.45 -3.43 -8.92
N LYS A 111 6.60 -3.93 -8.48
CA LYS A 111 7.58 -4.61 -9.30
C LYS A 111 7.75 -6.04 -8.81
N LEU A 112 7.77 -6.98 -9.75
CA LEU A 112 8.10 -8.37 -9.50
C LEU A 112 9.37 -8.72 -10.25
N THR A 113 10.32 -9.34 -9.55
CA THR A 113 11.54 -9.90 -10.12
C THR A 113 11.55 -11.41 -9.89
N CYS A 114 11.65 -12.18 -10.97
CA CYS A 114 11.69 -13.64 -10.95
C CYS A 114 12.76 -14.10 -11.95
N LEU A 115 13.96 -14.40 -11.44
CA LEU A 115 15.16 -14.56 -12.28
C LEU A 115 15.37 -13.32 -13.17
N ASP A 116 15.55 -13.50 -14.48
CA ASP A 116 15.75 -12.41 -15.44
C ASP A 116 14.43 -11.72 -15.85
N ARG A 117 13.29 -12.22 -15.35
CA ARG A 117 11.98 -11.67 -15.68
C ARG A 117 11.61 -10.56 -14.70
N VAL A 118 11.34 -9.38 -15.25
CA VAL A 118 10.83 -8.23 -14.49
C VAL A 118 9.44 -7.86 -15.00
N LEU A 119 8.47 -7.79 -14.10
CA LEU A 119 7.09 -7.38 -14.38
C LEU A 119 6.73 -6.17 -13.52
N TYR A 120 5.85 -5.33 -14.04
CA TYR A 120 5.36 -4.14 -13.35
C TYR A 120 3.83 -4.11 -13.34
N ASP A 121 3.26 -3.65 -12.22
CA ASP A 121 1.90 -3.14 -12.17
C ASP A 121 1.93 -1.63 -11.88
N PRO A 122 1.90 -0.80 -12.94
CA PRO A 122 2.02 0.65 -12.82
C PRO A 122 0.65 1.36 -12.75
N GLY A 123 -0.44 0.72 -12.32
CA GLY A 123 -1.74 1.39 -12.14
C GLY A 123 -2.23 2.18 -13.37
N ASN A 124 -2.71 1.47 -14.39
CA ASN A 124 -3.15 2.04 -15.68
C ASN A 124 -2.13 3.01 -16.32
N PHE A 125 -0.84 2.67 -16.24
CA PHE A 125 0.29 3.44 -16.80
C PHE A 125 0.53 4.82 -16.15
N VAL A 126 -0.10 5.12 -15.01
CA VAL A 126 0.01 6.42 -14.31
C VAL A 126 0.31 6.30 -12.81
N ASN A 127 0.72 5.11 -12.37
CA ASN A 127 0.85 4.64 -10.99
C ASN A 127 -0.49 4.53 -10.27
N HIS A 128 -0.53 3.63 -9.29
CA HIS A 128 -1.67 3.56 -8.38
C HIS A 128 -1.68 4.81 -7.51
N LYS A 129 -2.84 5.44 -7.37
CA LYS A 129 -3.02 6.61 -6.49
C LYS A 129 -3.46 6.15 -5.11
N ILE A 130 -2.86 6.76 -4.09
CA ILE A 130 -3.22 6.53 -2.70
C ILE A 130 -4.24 7.59 -2.32
N GLN A 131 -5.46 7.16 -1.99
CA GLN A 131 -6.42 8.05 -1.35
C GLN A 131 -6.04 8.17 0.14
N ARG A 132 -5.91 9.41 0.58
CA ARG A 132 -5.71 9.81 1.96
C ARG A 132 -6.99 10.54 2.33
N ASP A 133 -7.76 9.98 3.26
CA ASP A 133 -8.93 10.69 3.78
C ASP A 133 -8.52 11.73 4.83
#